data_AF-A0A3A5X1J5-F1
#
_entry.id   AF-A0A3A5X1J5-F1
#
_cell.length_a   1.000
_cell.length_b   1.000
_cell.length_c   1.000
_cell.angle_alpha   90.00
_cell.angle_beta   90.00
_cell.angle_gamma   90.00
#
_symmetry.space_group_name_H-M   'P 1'
#
loop_
_entity.id
_entity.type
_entity.pdbx_description
1 polymer ?
#
loop_
_entity_poly.entity_id
_entity_poly.type
_entity_poly.pdbx_seq_one_letter_code
_entity_poly.pdbx_strand_id
1 'polypeptide(L)' 'MDVNYKIIDTRRIMDYISSCPEAVLVEDIIRHSGADKLRVYPALFELEQSGWLEVTEREELGAPMMVRQQR' A
#
# COMPACT_ATOMS: atom_id res chain seq x y z
N MET A 1 6.13 16.83 -19.64
CA MET A 1 5.63 17.02 -18.26
C MET A 1 5.99 15.76 -17.51
N ASP A 2 6.78 15.86 -16.45
CA ASP A 2 7.15 14.72 -15.62
C ASP A 2 5.89 14.29 -14.85
N VAL A 3 5.27 13.18 -15.26
CA VAL A 3 4.13 12.62 -14.53
C VAL A 3 4.70 12.04 -13.25
N ASN A 4 4.40 12.64 -12.11
CA ASN A 4 4.85 12.13 -10.83
C ASN A 4 4.05 10.88 -10.46
N TYR A 5 4.48 9.74 -11.00
CA TYR A 5 3.87 8.43 -10.78
C TYR A 5 3.83 8.08 -9.29
N LYS A 6 4.83 8.48 -8.50
CA LYS A 6 4.82 8.27 -7.04
C LYS A 6 3.58 8.88 -6.40
N ILE A 7 3.26 10.14 -6.67
CA ILE A 7 2.08 10.81 -6.09
C ILE A 7 0.78 10.11 -6.53
N ILE A 8 0.68 9.73 -7.80
CA ILE A 8 -0.52 9.09 -8.35
C ILE A 8 -0.72 7.70 -7.74
N ASP A 9 0.34 6.89 -7.66
CA ASP A 9 0.29 5.55 -7.09
C ASP A 9 -0.05 5.60 -5.60
N THR A 10 0.63 6.46 -4.83
CA THR A 10 0.37 6.59 -3.39
C THR A 10 -1.08 6.97 -3.13
N ARG A 11 -1.66 7.90 -3.90
CA ARG A 11 -3.07 8.25 -3.76
C ARG A 11 -3.99 7.07 -4.04
N ARG A 12 -3.78 6.34 -5.14
CA ARG A 12 -4.59 5.14 -5.48
C ARG A 12 -4.51 4.06 -4.41
N ILE A 13 -3.31 3.83 -3.87
CA ILE A 13 -3.08 2.86 -2.79
C ILE A 13 -3.85 3.30 -1.54
N MET A 14 -3.75 4.58 -1.15
CA MET A 14 -4.47 5.12 0.00
C MET A 14 -5.99 5.04 -0.18
N ASP A 15 -6.50 5.45 -1.34
CA ASP A 15 -7.93 5.42 -1.67
C ASP A 15 -8.48 3.99 -1.58
N TYR A 16 -7.73 3.00 -2.08
CA TYR A 16 -8.14 1.60 -2.02
C TYR A 16 -8.14 1.08 -0.57
N ILE A 17 -7.07 1.31 0.19
CA ILE A 17 -6.99 0.87 1.60
C ILE A 17 -8.09 1.53 2.44
N SER A 18 -8.34 2.84 2.28
CA SER A 18 -9.40 3.55 3.01
C SER A 18 -10.81 3.10 2.62
N SER A 19 -11.00 2.52 1.44
CA SER A 19 -12.29 1.93 1.03
C SER A 19 -12.60 0.60 1.73
N CYS A 20 -11.60 -0.01 2.37
CA CYS A 20 -11.71 -1.30 3.03
C CYS A 20 -11.79 -1.13 4.57
N PRO A 21 -12.83 -1.65 5.23
CA PRO A 21 -12.92 -1.59 6.69
C PRO A 21 -11.97 -2.56 7.40
N GLU A 22 -11.49 -3.59 6.69
CA GLU A 22 -10.63 -4.67 7.18
C GLU A 22 -9.23 -4.61 6.54
N ALA A 23 -8.35 -5.51 6.96
CA ALA A 23 -7.03 -5.64 6.35
C ALA A 23 -7.12 -6.13 4.90
N VAL A 24 -6.25 -5.56 4.06
CA VAL A 24 -6.23 -5.73 2.60
C VAL A 24 -4.96 -6.43 2.20
N LEU A 25 -5.06 -7.39 1.28
CA LEU A 25 -3.91 -8.07 0.70
C LEU A 25 -3.10 -7.10 -0.16
N VAL A 26 -1.77 -7.15 -0.03
CA VAL A 26 -0.86 -6.36 -0.86
C VAL A 26 -0.97 -6.74 -2.34
N GLU A 27 -1.27 -8.00 -2.66
CA GLU A 27 -1.58 -8.39 -4.04
C GLU A 27 -2.79 -7.66 -4.62
N ASP A 28 -3.84 -7.46 -3.83
CA ASP A 28 -5.04 -6.76 -4.29
C ASP A 28 -4.75 -5.27 -4.48
N ILE A 29 -3.94 -4.67 -3.61
CA ILE A 29 -3.46 -3.28 -3.79
C ILE A 29 -2.69 -3.15 -5.12
N ILE A 30 -1.82 -4.10 -5.46
CA ILE A 30 -1.07 -4.10 -6.74
C ILE A 30 -2.05 -4.18 -7.92
N ARG A 31 -3.02 -5.11 -7.87
CA ARG A 31 -4.02 -5.29 -8.93
C ARG A 31 -4.91 -4.05 -9.09
N HIS A 32 -5.34 -3.42 -8.00
CA HIS A 32 -6.25 -2.27 -8.02
C HIS A 32 -5.57 -0.94 -8.36
N SER A 33 -4.35 -0.70 -7.86
CA SER A 33 -3.64 0.54 -8.14
C SER A 33 -3.13 0.64 -9.59
N GLY A 34 -2.92 -0.52 -10.23
CA GLY A 34 -2.24 -0.63 -11.52
C GLY A 34 -0.75 -0.25 -11.44
N ALA A 35 -0.22 -0.15 -10.22
CA ALA A 35 1.18 0.14 -9.97
C ALA A 35 2.00 -1.15 -9.97
N ASP A 36 3.26 -1.04 -10.37
CA ASP A 36 4.18 -2.19 -10.32
C ASP A 36 4.54 -2.52 -8.87
N LYS A 37 4.84 -3.79 -8.59
CA LYS A 37 5.30 -4.27 -7.29
C LYS A 37 6.40 -3.36 -6.71
N LEU A 38 7.39 -2.98 -7.53
CA LEU A 38 8.52 -2.15 -7.11
C LEU A 38 8.13 -0.72 -6.70
N ARG A 39 6.92 -0.25 -7.04
CA ARG A 39 6.39 1.04 -6.61
C ARG A 39 5.45 0.92 -5.40
N VAL A 40 4.70 -0.17 -5.31
CA VAL A 40 3.76 -0.41 -4.21
C VAL A 40 4.49 -0.64 -2.88
N TYR A 41 5.50 -1.51 -2.84
CA TYR A 41 6.19 -1.83 -1.58
C TYR A 41 6.86 -0.60 -0.94
N PRO A 42 7.60 0.24 -1.67
CA PRO A 42 8.13 1.48 -1.10
C PRO A 42 7.04 2.43 -0.62
N ALA A 43 5.92 2.56 -1.33
CA ALA A 43 4.82 3.40 -0.91
C ALA A 43 4.16 2.90 0.40
N LEU A 44 3.95 1.59 0.52
CA LEU A 44 3.43 0.98 1.75
C LEU A 44 4.40 1.16 2.92
N PHE A 45 5.71 1.03 2.68
CA PHE A 45 6.73 1.24 3.69
C PHE A 45 6.74 2.69 4.19
N GLU A 46 6.67 3.68 3.28
CA GLU A 46 6.57 5.10 3.66
C GLU A 46 5.30 5.39 4.47
N LEU A 47 4.16 4.78 4.08
CA LEU A 47 2.89 4.92 4.80
C LEU A 47 2.94 4.28 6.20
N GLU A 48 3.55 3.10 6.34
CA GLU A 48 3.80 2.45 7.63
C GLU A 48 4.65 3.34 8.55
N GLN A 49 5.76 3.88 8.03
CA GLN A 49 6.66 4.75 8.80
C GLN A 49 6.02 6.09 9.19
N SER A 50 5.04 6.56 8.41
CA SER A 50 4.25 7.75 8.74
C SER A 50 3.16 7.47 9.79
N GLY A 51 2.90 6.20 10.12
CA GLY A 51 1.82 5.78 11.00
C GLY A 51 0.43 5.83 10.36
N TRP A 52 0.33 5.96 9.02
CA TRP A 52 -0.95 6.01 8.31
C TRP A 52 -1.57 4.62 8.12
N LEU A 53 -0.74 3.58 8.00
CA LEU A 53 -1.17 2.19 7.95
C LEU A 53 -0.35 1.34 8.92
N GLU A 54 -0.87 0.16 9.26
CA GLU A 54 -0.11 -0.91 9.89
C GLU A 54 -0.13 -2.18 9.05
N VAL A 55 0.96 -2.93 9.13
CA VAL A 55 1.10 -4.25 8.53
C VAL A 55 0.59 -5.29 9.52
N THR A 56 -0.55 -5.91 9.22
CA THR A 56 -1.18 -6.91 10.10
C THR A 56 -0.53 -8.28 9.95
N GLU A 57 -0.05 -8.60 8.75
CA GLU A 57 0.62 -9.86 8.44
C GLU A 57 1.82 -9.62 7.53
N ARG A 58 2.89 -10.38 7.78
CA ARG A 58 4.12 -10.39 6.99
C ARG A 58 4.36 -11.78 6.43
N GLU A 59 4.89 -11.83 5.22
CA GLU A 59 5.40 -13.06 4.61
C GLU A 59 6.65 -13.57 5.36
N GLU A 60 7.11 -14.78 5.04
CA GLU A 60 8.27 -15.42 5.66
C GLU A 60 9.56 -14.58 5.59
N LEU A 61 9.72 -13.77 4.53
CA LEU A 61 10.87 -12.89 4.33
C LEU A 61 10.65 -11.47 4.88
N GLY A 62 9.57 -11.25 5.65
CA GLY A 62 9.27 -9.98 6.31
C GLY A 62 8.57 -8.93 5.44
N ALA A 63 8.26 -9.26 4.18
CA ALA A 63 7.47 -8.40 3.29
C ALA A 63 6.02 -8.26 3.79
N PRO A 64 5.37 -7.09 3.66
CA PRO A 64 3.97 -6.94 4.02
C PRO A 64 3.08 -7.82 3.13
N MET A 65 2.25 -8.64 3.78
CA MET A 65 1.24 -9.48 3.12
C MET A 65 -0.13 -8.85 3.22
N MET A 66 -0.49 -8.36 4.41
CA MET A 66 -1.74 -7.66 4.67
C MET A 66 -1.49 -6.35 5.39
N VAL A 67 -2.22 -5.31 4.98
CA VAL A 67 -2.14 -3.97 5.56
C VAL A 67 -3.54 -3.43 5.85
N ARG A 68 -3.66 -2.58 6.87
CA ARG A 68 -4.90 -1.83 7.11
C ARG A 68 -4.58 -0.39 7.45
N GLN A 69 -5.54 0.51 7.21
CA GLN A 69 -5.41 1.89 7.66
C GLN A 69 -5.35 1.93 9.19
N GLN A 70 -4.35 2.64 9.72
CA GLN A 70 -4.24 2.91 11.14
C GLN A 70 -5.40 3.85 11.53
N ARG A 71 -6.16 3.49 12.56
CA ARG A 71 -7.23 4.33 13.12
C ARG A 71 -6.79 5.00 14.41
#